data_AF-A0A256I5T7-F1
#
_entry.id   AF-A0A256I5T7-F1
#
_cell.length_a   1.000
_cell.length_b   1.000
_cell.length_c   1.000
_cell.angle_alpha   90.00
_cell.angle_beta   90.00
_cell.angle_gamma   90.00
#
_symmetry.space_group_name_H-M   'P 1'
#
loop_
_entity.id
_entity.type
_entity.pdbx_description
1 polymer ?
#
loop_
_entity_poly.entity_id
_entity_poly.type
_entity_poly.pdbx_seq_one_letter_code
_entity_poly.pdbx_strand_id
1 'polypeptide(L)'
;MVLGLLMGDGSIPVQPDGSNGVFHVPMVNQQFLEWYDHQMGLFTTGVSLKKTAEELAENNRESGFSPNAKAENYHDMYSVWSRSHPYFTRLRGWYESGTKRIPEDFELTPKIAKFWYISDGFLDVNRNRTPRAKIRTHTESDRSDFLLDLFREHGFDPNFRRGTVRFLREETRSFLDWMGNPPPGFEYKWVLDSRERYDRLKAQAYGEARAF
;
A
#
# COMPACT_ATOMS: atom_id res chain seq x y z
N MET A 1 -5.16 -10.11 2.87
CA MET A 1 -5.45 -8.87 2.10
C MET A 1 -5.62 -7.74 3.08
N VAL A 2 -6.68 -7.73 3.90
CA VAL A 2 -6.95 -6.70 4.93
C VAL A 2 -5.73 -6.35 5.79
N LEU A 3 -5.08 -7.31 6.45
CA LEU A 3 -3.94 -7.01 7.33
C LEU A 3 -2.78 -6.32 6.60
N GLY A 4 -2.38 -6.81 5.43
CA GLY A 4 -1.31 -6.18 4.64
C GLY A 4 -1.69 -4.78 4.16
N LEU A 5 -2.95 -4.58 3.74
CA LEU A 5 -3.44 -3.25 3.40
C LEU A 5 -3.48 -2.33 4.63
N LEU A 6 -3.88 -2.86 5.79
CA LEU A 6 -3.89 -2.12 7.06
C LEU A 6 -2.49 -1.71 7.50
N MET A 7 -1.45 -2.50 7.19
CA MET A 7 -0.06 -2.07 7.42
C MET A 7 0.29 -0.80 6.61
N GLY A 8 -0.29 -0.63 5.40
CA GLY A 8 -0.11 0.54 4.54
C GLY A 8 -1.30 1.50 4.50
N ASP A 9 -1.94 1.66 3.34
CA ASP A 9 -2.95 2.70 3.10
C ASP A 9 -4.30 2.44 3.82
N GLY A 10 -4.54 1.20 4.24
CA GLY A 10 -5.75 0.78 4.92
C GLY A 10 -5.88 1.37 6.31
N SER A 11 -7.13 1.58 6.74
CA SER A 11 -7.45 2.14 8.04
C SER A 11 -8.72 1.54 8.65
N ILE A 12 -8.81 1.57 9.99
CA ILE A 12 -10.03 1.26 10.74
C ILE A 12 -10.51 2.54 11.46
N PRO A 13 -11.42 3.32 10.86
CA PRO A 13 -11.93 4.54 11.46
C PRO A 13 -12.70 4.28 12.76
N VAL A 14 -12.63 5.23 13.70
CA VAL A 14 -13.42 5.22 14.93
C VAL A 14 -14.90 5.35 14.56
N GLN A 15 -15.74 4.49 15.13
CA GLN A 15 -17.19 4.57 14.95
C GLN A 15 -17.80 5.45 16.05
N PRO A 16 -18.58 6.48 15.71
CA PRO A 16 -19.10 7.44 16.68
C PRO A 16 -20.19 6.87 17.60
N ASP A 17 -20.85 5.79 17.22
CA ASP A 17 -22.03 5.21 17.87
C ASP A 17 -21.74 3.88 18.59
N GLY A 18 -20.47 3.48 18.69
CA GLY A 18 -20.08 2.17 19.23
C GLY A 18 -20.46 0.98 18.33
N SER A 19 -20.86 1.23 17.09
CA SER A 19 -21.07 0.17 16.09
C SER A 19 -19.79 -0.60 15.80
N ASN A 20 -19.93 -1.76 15.15
CA ASN A 20 -18.76 -2.55 14.76
C ASN A 20 -17.88 -1.77 13.78
N GLY A 21 -16.57 -1.99 13.88
CA GLY A 21 -15.61 -1.32 13.01
C GLY A 21 -15.85 -1.59 11.52
N VAL A 22 -15.33 -0.68 10.71
CA VAL A 22 -15.27 -0.79 9.24
C VAL A 22 -13.82 -0.66 8.81
N PHE A 23 -13.48 -1.27 7.68
CA PHE A 23 -12.18 -1.12 7.03
C PHE A 23 -12.33 -0.22 5.80
N HIS A 24 -11.40 0.71 5.65
CA HIS A 24 -11.38 1.67 4.57
C HIS A 24 -10.00 1.66 3.92
N VAL A 25 -9.98 1.50 2.58
CA VAL A 25 -8.76 1.55 1.78
C VAL A 25 -8.90 2.56 0.65
N PRO A 26 -8.20 3.71 0.72
CA PRO A 26 -8.11 4.66 -0.38
C PRO A 26 -6.90 4.37 -1.29
N MET A 27 -7.07 4.37 -2.61
CA MET A 27 -5.98 4.19 -3.58
C MET A 27 -6.29 4.89 -4.92
N VAL A 28 -5.23 5.28 -5.63
CA VAL A 28 -5.31 5.78 -7.02
C VAL A 28 -5.53 4.66 -8.04
N ASN A 29 -5.16 3.42 -7.68
CA ASN A 29 -5.25 2.27 -8.56
C ASN A 29 -6.68 1.70 -8.55
N GLN A 30 -7.56 2.26 -9.36
CA GLN A 30 -8.97 1.83 -9.45
C GLN A 30 -9.09 0.36 -9.84
N GLN A 31 -8.31 -0.11 -10.81
CA GLN A 31 -8.33 -1.50 -11.26
C GLN A 31 -8.07 -2.49 -10.11
N PHE A 32 -7.11 -2.17 -9.24
CA PHE A 32 -6.88 -2.97 -8.04
C PHE A 32 -8.07 -2.95 -7.09
N LEU A 33 -8.68 -1.79 -6.86
CA LEU A 33 -9.82 -1.68 -5.94
C LEU A 33 -11.04 -2.44 -6.44
N GLU A 34 -11.29 -2.44 -7.75
CA GLU A 34 -12.37 -3.23 -8.38
C GLU A 34 -12.10 -4.73 -8.24
N TRP A 35 -10.85 -5.16 -8.47
CA TRP A 35 -10.46 -6.54 -8.20
C TRP A 35 -10.61 -6.90 -6.72
N TYR A 36 -10.17 -6.03 -5.81
CA TYR A 36 -10.28 -6.23 -4.37
C TYR A 36 -11.74 -6.34 -3.92
N ASP A 37 -12.61 -5.44 -4.38
CA ASP A 37 -14.06 -5.47 -4.12
C ASP A 37 -14.67 -6.79 -4.60
N HIS A 38 -14.31 -7.23 -5.82
CA HIS A 38 -14.75 -8.53 -6.32
C HIS A 38 -14.27 -9.71 -5.45
N GLN A 39 -13.02 -9.68 -4.98
CA GLN A 39 -12.50 -10.72 -4.08
C GLN A 39 -13.17 -10.71 -2.69
N MET A 40 -13.61 -9.55 -2.22
CA MET A 40 -14.29 -9.41 -0.93
C MET A 40 -15.80 -9.64 -1.03
N GLY A 41 -16.38 -9.52 -2.22
CA GLY A 41 -17.78 -9.78 -2.51
C GLY A 41 -18.71 -8.98 -1.61
N LEU A 42 -19.59 -9.67 -0.89
CA LEU A 42 -20.60 -9.04 -0.03
C LEU A 42 -20.01 -8.27 1.16
N PHE A 43 -18.71 -8.43 1.48
CA PHE A 43 -18.08 -7.75 2.59
C PHE A 43 -17.73 -6.28 2.32
N THR A 44 -17.76 -5.84 1.06
CA THR A 44 -17.48 -4.46 0.67
C THR A 44 -18.72 -3.76 0.12
N THR A 45 -18.65 -2.44 0.00
CA THR A 45 -19.75 -1.59 -0.47
C THR A 45 -19.56 -1.12 -1.91
N GLY A 46 -18.64 -1.72 -2.67
CA GLY A 46 -18.23 -1.24 -3.99
C GLY A 46 -17.11 -0.21 -3.93
N VAL A 47 -16.52 0.03 -5.11
CA VAL A 47 -15.56 1.11 -5.35
C VAL A 47 -16.29 2.42 -5.57
N SER A 48 -15.81 3.49 -4.94
CA SER A 48 -16.35 4.84 -5.14
C SER A 48 -15.23 5.86 -5.30
N LEU A 49 -15.48 6.90 -6.09
CA LEU A 49 -14.60 8.07 -6.17
C LEU A 49 -14.62 8.77 -4.81
N LYS A 50 -13.43 8.97 -4.22
CA LYS A 50 -13.27 9.66 -2.93
C LYS A 50 -12.91 11.12 -3.11
N LYS A 51 -11.97 11.43 -4.00
CA LYS A 51 -11.58 12.79 -4.39
C LYS A 51 -11.00 12.81 -5.80
N THR A 52 -11.24 13.87 -6.56
CA THR A 52 -10.57 14.07 -7.86
C THR A 52 -9.12 14.55 -7.68
N ALA A 53 -8.33 14.48 -8.75
CA ALA A 53 -6.98 15.05 -8.81
C ALA A 53 -6.97 16.57 -8.49
N GLU A 54 -7.97 17.31 -8.94
CA GLU A 54 -8.14 18.75 -8.66
C GLU A 54 -8.40 19.00 -7.17
N GLU A 55 -9.36 18.26 -6.58
CA GLU A 55 -9.70 18.37 -5.16
C GLU A 55 -8.51 18.00 -4.28
N LEU A 56 -7.72 17.01 -4.68
CA LEU A 56 -6.50 16.61 -3.97
C LEU A 56 -5.42 17.70 -4.03
N ALA A 57 -5.20 18.27 -5.22
CA ALA A 57 -4.26 19.36 -5.37
C ALA A 57 -4.69 20.58 -4.55
N GLU A 58 -5.97 20.92 -4.56
CA GLU A 58 -6.55 22.00 -3.75
C GLU A 58 -6.36 21.76 -2.25
N ASN A 59 -6.76 20.59 -1.76
CA ASN A 59 -6.62 20.25 -0.34
C ASN A 59 -5.16 20.28 0.13
N ASN A 60 -4.21 19.87 -0.72
CA ASN A 60 -2.78 19.94 -0.42
C ASN A 60 -2.22 21.38 -0.45
N ARG A 61 -2.82 22.28 -1.24
CA ARG A 61 -2.50 23.72 -1.17
C ARG A 61 -3.03 24.31 0.13
N GLU A 62 -4.30 24.07 0.45
CA GLU A 62 -4.98 24.64 1.62
C GLU A 62 -4.38 24.18 2.95
N SER A 63 -4.03 22.90 3.06
CA SER A 63 -3.39 22.33 4.26
C SER A 63 -1.94 22.80 4.46
N GLY A 64 -1.34 23.46 3.47
CA GLY A 64 0.07 23.86 3.49
C GLY A 64 1.06 22.71 3.28
N PHE A 65 0.58 21.47 3.06
CA PHE A 65 1.46 20.31 2.81
C PHE A 65 2.26 20.47 1.52
N SER A 66 1.62 21.00 0.47
CA SER A 66 2.27 21.35 -0.80
C SER A 66 1.62 22.60 -1.38
N PRO A 67 2.10 23.81 -1.01
CA PRO A 67 1.50 25.08 -1.43
C PRO A 67 1.42 25.29 -2.95
N ASN A 68 2.30 24.62 -3.70
CA ASN A 68 2.37 24.69 -5.16
C ASN A 68 1.79 23.43 -5.85
N ALA A 69 0.92 22.68 -5.17
CA ALA A 69 0.32 21.47 -5.75
C ALA A 69 -0.50 21.82 -7.00
N LYS A 70 -0.26 21.09 -8.10
CA LYS A 70 -0.97 21.21 -9.37
C LYS A 70 -1.70 19.90 -9.67
N ALA A 71 -2.94 19.98 -10.15
CA ALA A 71 -3.78 18.82 -10.44
C ALA A 71 -3.11 17.80 -11.38
N GLU A 72 -2.33 18.26 -12.36
CA GLU A 72 -1.55 17.42 -13.29
C GLU A 72 -0.57 16.44 -12.62
N ASN A 73 -0.20 16.68 -11.36
CA ASN A 73 0.69 15.81 -10.58
C ASN A 73 -0.08 14.83 -9.68
N TYR A 74 -1.40 14.79 -9.77
CA TYR A 74 -2.29 13.94 -8.97
C TYR A 74 -3.12 13.06 -9.89
N HIS A 75 -3.66 11.99 -9.31
CA HIS A 75 -4.67 11.13 -9.91
C HIS A 75 -5.90 11.14 -9.02
N ASP A 76 -7.04 10.83 -9.61
CA ASP A 76 -8.25 10.57 -8.84
C ASP A 76 -7.99 9.48 -7.81
N MET A 77 -8.48 9.72 -6.59
CA MET A 77 -8.40 8.78 -5.49
C MET A 77 -9.75 8.12 -5.32
N TYR A 78 -9.75 6.81 -5.38
CA TYR A 78 -10.90 5.96 -5.15
C TYR A 78 -10.80 5.33 -3.77
N SER A 79 -11.91 4.77 -3.29
CA SER A 79 -11.91 4.03 -2.03
C SER A 79 -12.89 2.87 -2.05
N VAL A 80 -12.59 1.89 -1.21
CA VAL A 80 -13.50 0.81 -0.86
C VAL A 80 -13.69 0.81 0.65
N TRP A 81 -14.95 0.69 1.07
CA TRP A 81 -15.34 0.47 2.46
C TRP A 81 -15.80 -0.97 2.62
N SER A 82 -15.48 -1.56 3.77
CA SER A 82 -16.14 -2.77 4.21
C SER A 82 -17.50 -2.45 4.82
N ARG A 83 -18.37 -3.45 4.86
CA ARG A 83 -19.48 -3.46 5.80
C ARG A 83 -18.94 -3.52 7.23
N SER A 84 -19.75 -3.04 8.17
CA SER A 84 -19.48 -3.10 9.60
C SER A 84 -19.35 -4.55 10.05
N HIS A 85 -18.28 -4.90 10.77
CA HIS A 85 -18.01 -6.27 11.18
C HIS A 85 -17.14 -6.36 12.46
N PRO A 86 -17.44 -7.25 13.42
CA PRO A 86 -16.68 -7.39 14.67
C PRO A 86 -15.18 -7.66 14.49
N TYR A 87 -14.77 -8.26 13.37
CA TYR A 87 -13.36 -8.44 13.01
C TYR A 87 -12.61 -7.10 12.96
N PHE A 88 -13.19 -6.08 12.34
CA PHE A 88 -12.58 -4.76 12.24
C PHE A 88 -12.59 -4.03 13.58
N THR A 89 -13.59 -4.28 14.44
CA THR A 89 -13.56 -3.85 15.84
C THR A 89 -12.34 -4.40 16.56
N ARG A 90 -12.01 -5.69 16.39
CA ARG A 90 -10.80 -6.28 17.00
C ARG A 90 -9.51 -5.67 16.46
N LEU A 91 -9.45 -5.35 15.17
CA LEU A 91 -8.29 -4.69 14.57
C LEU A 91 -8.07 -3.25 15.08
N ARG A 92 -9.03 -2.66 15.82
CA ARG A 92 -8.79 -1.39 16.53
C ARG A 92 -7.68 -1.49 17.58
N GLY A 93 -7.30 -2.69 18.03
CA GLY A 93 -6.13 -2.91 18.89
C GLY A 93 -4.84 -2.29 18.30
N TRP A 94 -4.74 -2.20 16.97
CA TRP A 94 -3.63 -1.53 16.28
C TRP A 94 -3.55 -0.03 16.58
N TYR A 95 -4.55 0.56 17.21
CA TYR A 95 -4.63 2.00 17.47
C TYR A 95 -4.67 2.33 18.96
N GLU A 96 -4.37 1.38 19.84
CA GLU A 96 -4.39 1.57 21.31
C GLU A 96 -3.41 2.66 21.77
N SER A 97 -2.28 2.82 21.09
CA SER A 97 -1.31 3.89 21.36
C SER A 97 -1.73 5.26 20.82
N GLY A 98 -2.94 5.39 20.25
CA GLY A 98 -3.42 6.59 19.58
C GLY A 98 -2.96 6.76 18.13
N THR A 99 -1.98 5.97 17.70
CA THR A 99 -1.50 5.88 16.31
C THR A 99 -1.53 4.44 15.84
N LYS A 100 -1.54 4.23 14.51
CA LYS A 100 -1.54 2.88 13.94
C LYS A 100 -0.20 2.20 14.20
N ARG A 101 -0.23 1.08 14.92
CA ARG A 101 0.91 0.24 15.29
C ARG A 101 0.68 -1.23 14.94
N ILE A 102 1.66 -1.86 14.32
CA ILE A 102 1.71 -3.30 14.10
C ILE A 102 1.94 -3.98 15.47
N PRO A 103 1.11 -4.96 15.88
CA PRO A 103 1.29 -5.70 17.12
C PRO A 103 2.69 -6.35 17.24
N GLU A 104 3.21 -6.49 18.46
CA GLU A 104 4.54 -7.07 18.71
C GLU A 104 4.61 -8.57 18.41
N ASP A 105 3.48 -9.29 18.52
CA ASP A 105 3.33 -10.71 18.23
C ASP A 105 2.88 -10.98 16.78
N PHE A 106 3.08 -10.02 15.88
CA PHE A 106 2.59 -10.11 14.51
C PHE A 106 3.43 -11.02 13.63
N GLU A 107 2.84 -12.09 13.13
CA GLU A 107 3.48 -12.98 12.15
C GLU A 107 3.25 -12.50 10.72
N LEU A 108 4.36 -12.24 10.00
CA LEU A 108 4.29 -11.91 8.59
C LEU A 108 4.03 -13.19 7.76
N THR A 109 3.26 -13.05 6.69
CA THR A 109 3.09 -14.11 5.69
C THR A 109 3.32 -13.52 4.30
N PRO A 110 3.64 -14.34 3.28
CA PRO A 110 3.84 -13.82 1.94
C PRO A 110 2.63 -13.06 1.40
N LYS A 111 1.41 -13.51 1.77
CA LYS A 111 0.17 -12.82 1.43
C LYS A 111 0.05 -11.48 2.17
N ILE A 112 0.41 -11.38 3.44
CA ILE A 112 0.38 -10.08 4.15
C ILE A 112 1.42 -9.12 3.56
N ALA A 113 2.65 -9.58 3.39
CA ALA A 113 3.75 -8.80 2.82
C ALA A 113 3.42 -8.26 1.43
N LYS A 114 2.77 -9.06 0.56
CA LYS A 114 2.29 -8.62 -0.75
C LYS A 114 1.39 -7.39 -0.64
N PHE A 115 0.38 -7.46 0.21
CA PHE A 115 -0.60 -6.39 0.33
C PHE A 115 -0.04 -5.15 1.02
N TRP A 116 0.97 -5.32 1.88
CA TRP A 116 1.74 -4.20 2.39
C TRP A 116 2.62 -3.56 1.32
N TYR A 117 3.32 -4.38 0.51
CA TYR A 117 4.19 -3.91 -0.56
C TYR A 117 3.44 -3.20 -1.70
N ILE A 118 2.22 -3.62 -2.04
CA ILE A 118 1.42 -2.87 -3.03
C ILE A 118 0.91 -1.53 -2.50
N SER A 119 0.76 -1.36 -1.19
CA SER A 119 0.47 -0.05 -0.58
C SER A 119 1.73 0.80 -0.52
N ASP A 120 2.63 0.48 0.42
CA ASP A 120 3.75 1.35 0.79
C ASP A 120 5.08 0.98 0.11
N GLY A 121 5.06 -0.11 -0.66
CA GLY A 121 6.23 -0.62 -1.35
C GLY A 121 6.44 -0.06 -2.74
N PHE A 122 7.67 -0.07 -3.21
CA PHE A 122 8.02 0.34 -4.56
C PHE A 122 9.35 -0.28 -5.02
N LEU A 123 9.50 -0.42 -6.34
CA LEU A 123 10.78 -0.72 -6.95
C LEU A 123 11.57 0.56 -7.19
N ASP A 124 12.79 0.60 -6.65
CA ASP A 124 13.82 1.58 -7.01
C ASP A 124 14.43 1.19 -8.36
N VAL A 125 13.70 1.48 -9.45
CA VAL A 125 14.12 1.19 -10.84
C VAL A 125 15.00 2.33 -11.35
N ASN A 126 16.31 2.18 -11.21
CA ASN A 126 17.28 3.11 -11.77
C ASN A 126 17.81 2.56 -13.10
N ARG A 127 17.93 3.41 -14.15
CA ARG A 127 18.34 3.00 -15.50
C ARG A 127 19.64 2.18 -15.53
N ASN A 128 20.57 2.44 -14.61
CA ASN A 128 21.91 1.83 -14.60
C ASN A 128 22.15 0.88 -13.43
N ARG A 129 21.10 0.44 -12.70
CA ARG A 129 21.27 -0.45 -11.54
C ARG A 129 20.14 -1.47 -11.47
N THR A 130 20.46 -2.69 -11.05
CA THR A 130 19.46 -3.74 -10.74
C THR A 130 18.38 -3.17 -9.82
N PRO A 131 17.07 -3.28 -10.15
CA PRO A 131 16.02 -2.75 -9.30
C PRO A 131 16.09 -3.28 -7.87
N ARG A 132 15.57 -2.50 -6.92
CA ARG A 132 15.55 -2.88 -5.51
C ARG A 132 14.17 -2.64 -4.91
N ALA A 133 13.61 -3.67 -4.28
CA ALA A 133 12.37 -3.53 -3.52
C ALA A 133 12.59 -2.72 -2.23
N LYS A 134 11.61 -1.86 -1.91
CA LYS A 134 11.58 -1.06 -0.69
C LYS A 134 10.15 -0.95 -0.17
N ILE A 135 9.99 -0.74 1.13
CA ILE A 135 8.70 -0.43 1.78
C ILE A 135 8.89 0.79 2.68
N ARG A 136 8.08 1.85 2.49
CA ARG A 136 8.11 3.03 3.36
C ARG A 136 7.31 2.76 4.63
N THR A 137 7.86 3.14 5.78
CA THR A 137 7.29 2.83 7.09
C THR A 137 7.52 3.96 8.09
N HIS A 138 7.30 5.21 7.67
CA HIS A 138 7.61 6.41 8.48
C HIS A 138 6.96 6.39 9.87
N THR A 139 5.73 5.90 9.97
CA THR A 139 4.97 5.81 11.24
C THR A 139 5.52 4.77 12.21
N GLU A 140 6.36 3.83 11.74
CA GLU A 140 6.95 2.74 12.52
C GLU A 140 8.47 2.87 12.61
N SER A 141 9.02 4.05 12.30
CA SER A 141 10.46 4.24 12.14
C SER A 141 11.27 4.16 13.44
N ASP A 142 10.60 4.25 14.58
CA ASP A 142 11.13 4.04 15.93
C ASP A 142 11.27 2.55 16.31
N ARG A 143 10.70 1.63 15.52
CA ARG A 143 10.75 0.17 15.74
C ARG A 143 11.44 -0.53 14.57
N SER A 144 12.56 0.02 14.10
CA SER A 144 13.23 -0.49 12.90
C SER A 144 13.64 -1.96 13.02
N ASP A 145 14.13 -2.40 14.18
CA ASP A 145 14.58 -3.79 14.37
C ASP A 145 13.41 -4.76 14.25
N PHE A 146 12.28 -4.48 14.91
CA PHE A 146 11.03 -5.21 14.73
C PHE A 146 10.64 -5.33 13.25
N LEU A 147 10.66 -4.22 12.50
CA LEU A 147 10.31 -4.25 11.08
C LEU A 147 11.27 -5.09 10.23
N LEU A 148 12.56 -5.15 10.59
CA LEU A 148 13.54 -5.98 9.89
C LEU A 148 13.36 -7.45 10.25
N ASP A 149 13.07 -7.75 11.52
CA ASP A 149 12.90 -9.10 12.04
C ASP A 149 11.70 -9.81 11.40
N LEU A 150 10.60 -9.08 11.12
CA LEU A 150 9.47 -9.58 10.31
C LEU A 150 9.88 -10.21 8.97
N PHE A 151 11.00 -9.77 8.37
CA PHE A 151 11.51 -10.32 7.11
C PHE A 151 12.66 -11.32 7.33
N ARG A 152 13.48 -11.14 8.37
CA ARG A 152 14.56 -12.08 8.72
C ARG A 152 14.05 -13.46 9.10
N GLU A 153 12.88 -13.53 9.73
CA GLU A 153 12.18 -14.78 10.00
C GLU A 153 11.84 -15.59 8.73
N HIS A 154 11.84 -14.93 7.57
CA HIS A 154 11.61 -15.55 6.26
C HIS A 154 12.88 -15.65 5.39
N GLY A 155 14.06 -15.40 5.97
CA GLY A 155 15.34 -15.56 5.30
C GLY A 155 15.75 -14.38 4.42
N PHE A 156 15.18 -13.19 4.62
CA PHE A 156 15.63 -11.95 3.98
C PHE A 156 16.40 -11.09 4.98
N ASP A 157 17.44 -10.38 4.55
CA ASP A 157 18.21 -9.45 5.40
C ASP A 157 18.14 -8.00 4.88
N PRO A 158 16.96 -7.35 4.96
CA PRO A 158 16.84 -5.97 4.57
C PRO A 158 17.59 -5.05 5.55
N ASN A 159 17.90 -3.83 5.10
CA ASN A 159 18.36 -2.75 5.96
C ASN A 159 17.29 -1.68 6.13
N PHE A 160 17.36 -0.97 7.26
CA PHE A 160 16.48 0.16 7.54
C PHE A 160 17.21 1.48 7.29
N ARG A 161 16.63 2.37 6.46
CA ARG A 161 17.20 3.71 6.26
C ARG A 161 16.17 4.74 5.86
N ARG A 162 16.08 5.82 6.65
CA ARG A 162 15.19 6.99 6.46
C ARG A 162 13.72 6.59 6.40
N GLY A 163 13.23 5.81 7.37
CA GLY A 163 11.82 5.39 7.42
C GLY A 163 11.46 4.40 6.32
N THR A 164 12.41 3.54 5.89
CA THR A 164 12.21 2.65 4.75
C THR A 164 12.98 1.36 4.95
N VAL A 165 12.28 0.22 4.87
CA VAL A 165 12.86 -1.12 4.74
C VAL A 165 13.36 -1.29 3.32
N ARG A 166 14.61 -1.71 3.15
CA ARG A 166 15.29 -1.82 1.85
C ARG A 166 15.91 -3.19 1.73
N PHE A 167 15.34 -4.01 0.86
CA PHE A 167 15.88 -5.33 0.53
C PHE A 167 17.22 -5.20 -0.19
N LEU A 168 18.05 -6.24 -0.12
CA LEU A 168 19.24 -6.31 -0.96
C LEU A 168 18.83 -6.45 -2.44
N ARG A 169 19.73 -6.10 -3.36
CA ARG A 169 19.41 -6.15 -4.80
C ARG A 169 19.25 -7.59 -5.25
N GLU A 170 20.16 -8.43 -4.78
CA GLU A 170 20.21 -9.87 -4.95
C GLU A 170 18.96 -10.57 -4.40
N GLU A 171 18.38 -10.07 -3.31
CA GLU A 171 17.16 -10.64 -2.70
C GLU A 171 15.87 -10.17 -3.37
N THR A 172 15.90 -9.06 -4.11
CA THR A 172 14.68 -8.42 -4.63
C THR A 172 13.84 -9.38 -5.48
N ARG A 173 14.48 -10.24 -6.29
CA ARG A 173 13.77 -11.27 -7.05
C ARG A 173 13.12 -12.30 -6.13
N SER A 174 13.89 -12.88 -5.22
CA SER A 174 13.39 -13.88 -4.26
C SER A 174 12.26 -13.34 -3.38
N PHE A 175 12.32 -12.07 -2.98
CA PHE A 175 11.25 -11.40 -2.23
C PHE A 175 9.95 -11.28 -3.03
N LEU A 176 10.05 -10.83 -4.29
CA LEU A 176 8.89 -10.74 -5.19
C LEU A 176 8.31 -12.12 -5.51
N ASP A 177 9.15 -13.13 -5.72
CA ASP A 177 8.75 -14.51 -5.97
C ASP A 177 8.07 -15.14 -4.74
N TRP A 178 8.60 -14.87 -3.54
CA TRP A 178 8.01 -15.30 -2.27
C TRP A 178 6.61 -14.74 -2.06
N MET A 179 6.41 -13.45 -2.35
CA MET A 179 5.07 -12.86 -2.35
C MET A 179 4.17 -13.48 -3.43
N GLY A 180 4.74 -13.93 -4.55
CA GLY A 180 4.03 -14.51 -5.69
C GLY A 180 3.43 -13.43 -6.60
N ASN A 181 2.46 -13.82 -7.44
CA ASN A 181 1.96 -12.94 -8.51
C ASN A 181 1.38 -11.60 -8.00
N PRO A 182 1.63 -10.47 -8.69
CA PRO A 182 1.02 -9.19 -8.38
C PRO A 182 -0.50 -9.25 -8.58
N PRO A 183 -1.29 -8.51 -7.77
CA PRO A 183 -2.69 -8.29 -8.08
C PRO A 183 -2.85 -7.32 -9.26
N PRO A 184 -4.03 -7.28 -9.91
CA PRO A 184 -4.30 -6.37 -11.03
C PRO A 184 -3.95 -4.91 -10.74
N GLY A 185 -3.32 -4.27 -11.71
CA GLY A 185 -2.89 -2.88 -11.65
C GLY A 185 -1.57 -2.67 -10.90
N PHE A 186 -0.96 -3.70 -10.30
CA PHE A 186 0.32 -3.59 -9.60
C PHE A 186 1.45 -4.37 -10.28
N GLU A 187 1.25 -4.86 -11.50
CA GLU A 187 2.20 -5.65 -12.26
C GLU A 187 3.53 -4.93 -12.46
N TYR A 188 3.50 -3.61 -12.62
CA TYR A 188 4.70 -2.79 -12.75
C TYR A 188 5.64 -2.94 -11.54
N LYS A 189 5.12 -3.17 -10.32
CA LYS A 189 5.94 -3.37 -9.10
C LYS A 189 6.72 -4.70 -9.10
N TRP A 190 6.49 -5.57 -10.09
CA TRP A 190 7.20 -6.84 -10.29
C TRP A 190 8.15 -6.81 -11.51
N VAL A 191 8.29 -5.68 -12.20
CA VAL A 191 9.15 -5.57 -13.39
C VAL A 191 10.60 -5.29 -12.99
N LEU A 192 11.47 -6.30 -13.12
CA LEU A 192 12.89 -6.20 -12.79
C LEU A 192 13.82 -6.01 -13.99
N ASP A 193 13.31 -6.26 -15.20
CA ASP A 193 14.10 -6.44 -16.43
C ASP A 193 14.10 -5.20 -17.34
N SER A 194 13.09 -4.34 -17.27
CA SER A 194 12.97 -3.19 -18.18
C SER A 194 12.32 -1.98 -17.52
N ARG A 195 13.04 -0.85 -17.53
CA ARG A 195 12.52 0.43 -17.06
C ARG A 195 11.35 0.93 -17.92
N GLU A 196 11.43 0.74 -19.23
CA GLU A 196 10.36 1.14 -20.16
C GLU A 196 9.08 0.33 -19.91
N ARG A 197 9.21 -0.99 -19.68
CA ARG A 197 8.08 -1.85 -19.34
C ARG A 197 7.46 -1.44 -17.99
N TYR A 198 8.29 -1.12 -17.00
CA TYR A 198 7.85 -0.61 -15.71
C TYR A 198 7.03 0.68 -15.87
N ASP A 199 7.58 1.67 -16.58
CA ASP A 199 6.93 2.98 -16.76
C ASP A 199 5.61 2.83 -17.54
N ARG A 200 5.59 2.01 -18.59
CA ARG A 200 4.38 1.74 -19.40
C ARG A 200 3.27 1.08 -18.57
N LEU A 201 3.57 0.02 -17.83
CA LEU A 201 2.58 -0.67 -17.00
C LEU A 201 2.08 0.23 -15.86
N LYS A 202 2.95 1.07 -15.31
CA LYS A 202 2.55 2.05 -14.29
C LYS A 202 1.60 3.10 -14.86
N ALA A 203 1.91 3.66 -16.03
CA ALA A 203 1.02 4.61 -16.72
C ALA A 203 -0.33 3.97 -17.04
N GLN A 204 -0.36 2.70 -17.46
CA GLN A 204 -1.61 1.97 -17.68
C GLN A 204 -2.42 1.81 -16.38
N ALA A 205 -1.77 1.44 -15.27
CA ALA A 205 -2.44 1.29 -13.99
C ALA A 205 -3.05 2.60 -13.46
N TYR A 206 -2.53 3.76 -13.88
CA TYR A 206 -3.03 5.08 -13.51
C TYR A 206 -3.96 5.70 -14.56
N GLY A 207 -4.31 4.96 -15.62
CA GLY A 207 -5.19 5.44 -16.69
C GLY A 207 -4.54 6.49 -17.60
N GLU A 208 -3.22 6.67 -17.55
CA GLU A 208 -2.47 7.63 -18.37
C GLU A 208 -2.19 7.10 -19.79
N ALA A 209 -2.14 5.78 -19.94
CA ALA A 209 -1.93 5.16 -21.24
C ALA A 209 -3.23 5.16 -22.06
N ARG A 210 -3.28 5.99 -23.11
CA ARG A 210 -4.33 5.89 -24.13
C ARG A 210 -4.28 4.50 -24.77
N ALA A 211 -5.44 3.86 -24.94
CA ALA A 211 -5.56 2.67 -25.77
C ALA A 211 -4.99 3.00 -27.16
N PHE A 212 -3.92 2.28 -27.55
CA PHE A 212 -3.40 2.31 -28.91
C PHE A 212 -4.27 1.45 -29.81
#